data_AF-A0A1A9B484-F1
#
_entry.id   AF-A0A1A9B484-F1
#
_cell.length_a   1.000
_cell.length_b   1.000
_cell.length_c   1.000
_cell.angle_alpha   90.00
_cell.angle_beta   90.00
_cell.angle_gamma   90.00
#
_symmetry.space_group_name_H-M   'P 1'
#
loop_
_entity.id
_entity.type
_entity.pdbx_description
1 polymer ?
#
loop_
_entity_poly.entity_id
_entity_poly.type
_entity_poly.pdbx_seq_one_letter_code
_entity_poly.pdbx_strand_id
1 'polypeptide(L)'
;MPETEWDPRQVAWMLALEAYEAGLCQRCGEPLEISTAPANDFNNIFGTGVYLPVPNHPAQCHCCAALQRSERDTAALNPQFPAAMIHAVRLMPRR
;
A
#
# COMPACT_ATOMS: atom_id res chain seq x y z
N MET A 1 -32.37 -2.28 -10.27
CA MET A 1 -32.02 -3.48 -11.05
C MET A 1 -31.71 -4.59 -10.06
N PRO A 2 -32.22 -5.82 -10.23
CA PRO A 2 -31.70 -6.95 -9.45
C PRO A 2 -30.22 -7.15 -9.78
N GLU A 3 -29.41 -7.48 -8.78
CA GLU A 3 -28.02 -7.88 -8.99
C GLU A 3 -27.99 -9.11 -9.91
N THR A 4 -27.04 -9.14 -10.83
CA THR A 4 -26.89 -10.28 -11.74
C THR A 4 -26.32 -11.45 -10.95
N GLU A 5 -27.00 -12.60 -11.00
CA GLU A 5 -26.52 -13.83 -10.40
C GLU A 5 -25.18 -14.24 -11.05
N TRP A 6 -24.25 -14.73 -10.24
CA TRP A 6 -22.92 -15.08 -10.70
C TRP A 6 -22.97 -16.33 -11.57
N ASP A 7 -22.30 -16.29 -12.72
CA ASP A 7 -22.20 -17.47 -13.57
C ASP A 7 -21.20 -18.50 -12.98
N PRO A 8 -21.30 -19.80 -13.33
CA PRO A 8 -20.41 -20.83 -12.77
C PRO A 8 -18.92 -20.58 -13.00
N ARG A 9 -18.53 -19.89 -14.07
CA ARG A 9 -17.14 -19.54 -14.36
C ARG A 9 -16.67 -18.40 -13.46
N GLN A 10 -17.52 -17.42 -13.17
CA GLN A 10 -17.21 -16.36 -12.20
C GLN A 10 -17.00 -16.96 -10.80
N VAL A 11 -17.84 -17.91 -10.38
CA VAL A 11 -17.64 -18.65 -9.12
C VAL A 11 -16.31 -19.41 -9.13
N ALA A 12 -15.99 -20.12 -10.21
CA ALA A 12 -14.72 -20.84 -10.33
C ALA A 12 -13.49 -19.92 -10.22
N TRP A 13 -13.55 -18.71 -10.79
CA TRP A 13 -12.48 -17.73 -10.63
C TRP A 13 -12.32 -17.23 -9.20
N MET A 14 -13.41 -17.00 -8.47
CA MET A 14 -13.32 -16.59 -7.06
C MET A 14 -12.71 -17.67 -6.18
N LEU A 15 -13.09 -18.93 -6.39
CA LEU A 15 -12.50 -20.05 -5.67
C LEU A 15 -11.01 -20.21 -5.99
N ALA A 16 -10.62 -20.00 -7.24
CA ALA A 16 -9.21 -20.03 -7.64
C ALA A 16 -8.42 -18.86 -7.02
N LEU A 17 -9.01 -17.68 -6.94
CA LEU A 17 -8.40 -16.52 -6.29
C LEU A 17 -8.24 -16.75 -4.79
N GLU A 18 -9.26 -17.27 -4.11
CA GLU A 18 -9.19 -17.60 -2.69
C GLU A 18 -8.09 -18.63 -2.40
N ALA A 19 -8.01 -19.68 -3.23
CA ALA A 19 -6.96 -20.69 -3.11
C ALA A 19 -5.54 -20.10 -3.33
N TYR A 20 -5.40 -19.15 -4.25
CA TYR A 20 -4.14 -18.45 -4.49
C TYR A 20 -3.78 -17.55 -3.30
N GLU A 21 -4.71 -16.73 -2.82
CA GLU A 21 -4.50 -15.81 -1.70
C GLU A 21 -4.20 -16.55 -0.38
N ALA A 22 -4.74 -17.76 -0.19
CA ALA A 22 -4.41 -18.60 0.95
C ALA A 22 -2.92 -18.99 1.03
N GLY A 23 -2.21 -18.98 -0.11
CA GLY A 23 -0.77 -19.22 -0.18
C GLY A 23 0.08 -17.98 0.09
N LEU A 24 -0.52 -16.81 0.30
CA LEU A 24 0.20 -15.54 0.48
C LEU A 24 0.15 -15.04 1.93
N CYS A 25 1.18 -14.30 2.32
CA CYS A 25 1.17 -13.55 3.57
C CYS A 25 0.13 -12.43 3.48
N GLN A 26 -0.86 -12.42 4.37
CA GLN A 26 -1.92 -11.39 4.39
C GLN A 26 -1.43 -9.96 4.64
N ARG A 27 -0.16 -9.78 5.06
CA ARG A 27 0.41 -8.46 5.31
C ARG A 27 1.22 -7.92 4.14
N CYS A 28 2.12 -8.72 3.57
CA CYS A 28 3.05 -8.27 2.53
C CYS A 28 2.76 -8.84 1.13
N GLY A 29 1.89 -9.85 1.01
CA GLY A 29 1.55 -10.48 -0.26
C GLY A 29 2.60 -11.46 -0.81
N GLU A 30 3.68 -11.71 -0.09
CA GLU A 30 4.70 -12.71 -0.47
C GLU A 30 4.19 -14.15 -0.29
N PRO A 31 4.64 -15.12 -1.09
CA PRO A 31 4.31 -16.53 -0.87
C PRO A 31 4.76 -17.01 0.52
N LEU A 32 3.86 -17.63 1.27
CA LEU A 32 4.11 -18.08 2.64
C LEU A 32 5.30 -19.03 2.72
N GLU A 33 5.43 -19.93 1.74
CA GLU A 33 6.55 -20.87 1.63
C GLU A 33 7.91 -20.17 1.54
N ILE A 34 7.97 -18.94 1.02
CA ILE A 34 9.19 -18.13 0.91
C ILE A 34 9.34 -17.24 2.14
N SER A 35 8.29 -16.50 2.51
CA SER A 35 8.35 -15.50 3.58
C SER A 35 8.51 -16.09 4.98
N THR A 36 8.18 -17.37 5.14
CA THR A 36 8.34 -18.11 6.42
C THR A 36 9.48 -19.14 6.37
N ALA A 37 10.21 -19.24 5.26
CA ALA A 37 11.33 -20.16 5.14
C ALA A 37 12.41 -19.83 6.18
N PRO A 38 12.89 -20.81 6.99
CA PRO A 38 13.97 -20.58 7.94
C PRO A 38 15.27 -20.09 7.29
N ALA A 39 15.47 -20.39 6.01
CA ALA A 39 16.60 -19.91 5.23
C ALA A 39 16.56 -18.40 4.93
N ASN A 40 15.39 -17.76 5.09
CA ASN A 40 15.18 -16.33 4.90
C ASN A 40 15.01 -15.56 6.23
N ASP A 41 15.15 -16.24 7.38
CA ASP A 41 15.11 -15.61 8.69
C ASP A 41 16.35 -14.72 8.88
N PHE A 42 16.12 -13.44 9.17
CA PHE A 42 17.17 -12.45 9.45
C PHE A 42 18.13 -12.89 10.57
N ASN A 43 17.64 -13.68 11.54
CA ASN A 43 18.46 -14.13 12.68
C ASN A 43 19.22 -15.44 12.40
N ASN A 44 18.95 -16.11 11.29
CA ASN A 44 19.63 -17.35 10.94
C ASN A 44 20.96 -17.05 10.25
N ILE A 45 22.07 -17.19 10.98
CA ILE A 45 23.42 -16.96 10.47
C ILE A 45 23.84 -17.91 9.32
N PHE A 46 23.11 -19.02 9.14
CA PHE A 46 23.31 -19.98 8.05
C PHE A 46 22.24 -19.83 6.95
N GLY A 47 21.38 -18.82 7.05
CA GLY A 47 20.37 -18.51 6.05
C GLY A 47 20.98 -18.14 4.70
N THR A 48 20.21 -18.37 3.63
CA THR A 48 20.62 -18.07 2.25
C THR A 48 19.98 -16.80 1.70
N GLY A 49 18.99 -16.25 2.40
CA GLY A 49 18.26 -15.05 1.99
C GLY A 49 17.92 -14.14 3.16
N VAL A 50 17.60 -12.88 2.85
CA VAL A 50 17.15 -11.88 3.82
C VAL A 50 16.26 -10.85 3.14
N TYR A 51 15.16 -10.48 3.79
CA TYR A 51 14.32 -9.37 3.34
C TYR A 51 14.95 -8.03 3.74
N LEU A 52 15.31 -7.22 2.75
CA LEU A 52 15.85 -5.88 2.94
C LEU A 52 14.92 -4.82 2.31
N PRO A 53 14.89 -3.58 2.86
CA PRO A 53 14.17 -2.49 2.22
C PRO A 53 14.68 -2.25 0.80
N VAL A 54 13.75 -2.03 -0.14
CA VAL A 54 14.09 -1.69 -1.52
C VAL A 54 14.87 -0.36 -1.53
N PRO A 55 16.04 -0.28 -2.17
CA PRO A 55 16.79 0.96 -2.29
C PRO A 55 15.92 2.07 -2.90
N ASN A 56 16.03 3.29 -2.35
CA ASN A 56 15.27 4.47 -2.77
C ASN A 56 13.74 4.41 -2.55
N HIS A 57 13.25 3.49 -1.70
CA HIS A 57 11.83 3.28 -1.45
C HIS A 57 11.39 3.61 -0.01
N PRO A 58 11.86 4.73 0.56
CA PRO A 58 10.87 5.73 0.95
C PRO A 58 11.05 7.01 0.16
N ALA A 59 10.44 7.08 -1.03
CA ALA A 59 10.34 8.32 -1.78
C ALA A 59 9.07 9.08 -1.34
N GLN A 60 9.23 10.22 -0.65
CA GLN A 60 8.10 11.14 -0.51
C GLN A 60 7.89 11.85 -1.86
N CYS A 61 6.78 11.56 -2.53
CA CYS A 61 6.39 12.27 -3.75
C CYS A 61 6.31 13.78 -3.50
N HIS A 62 6.84 14.60 -4.42
CA HIS A 62 6.81 16.06 -4.31
C HIS A 62 5.39 16.63 -4.20
N CYS A 63 4.40 15.96 -4.80
CA CYS A 63 2.99 16.31 -4.65
C CYS A 63 2.52 16.12 -3.20
N CYS A 64 2.79 14.97 -2.59
CA CYS A 64 2.45 14.69 -1.19
C CYS A 64 3.19 15.62 -0.24
N ALA A 65 4.47 15.93 -0.50
CA ALA A 65 5.22 16.90 0.29
C ALA A 65 4.65 18.33 0.18
N ALA A 66 4.12 18.72 -0.98
CA ALA A 66 3.42 19.98 -1.15
C ALA A 66 2.06 19.97 -0.45
N LEU A 67 1.32 18.87 -0.55
CA LEU A 67 0.00 18.72 0.06
C LEU A 67 0.09 18.81 1.59
N GLN A 68 1.03 18.08 2.21
CA GLN A 68 1.26 18.12 3.65
C GLN A 68 1.60 19.53 4.16
N ARG A 69 2.37 20.31 3.38
CA ARG A 69 2.63 21.73 3.70
C ARG A 69 1.35 22.55 3.61
N SER A 70 0.58 22.38 2.55
CA SER A 70 -0.71 23.05 2.37
C SER A 70 -1.72 22.71 3.48
N GLU A 71 -1.78 21.47 3.94
CA GLU A 71 -2.62 21.01 5.05
C GLU A 71 -2.29 21.78 6.33
N ARG A 72 -1.00 21.84 6.67
CA ARG A 72 -0.52 22.55 7.86
C ARG A 72 -0.85 24.04 7.80
N ASP A 73 -0.60 24.67 6.66
CA ASP A 73 -0.83 26.10 6.48
C ASP A 73 -2.34 26.41 6.50
N THR A 74 -3.16 25.53 5.94
CA THR A 74 -4.63 25.65 5.95
C THR A 74 -5.19 25.41 7.35
N ALA A 75 -4.73 24.41 8.07
CA ALA A 75 -5.16 24.15 9.45
C ALA A 75 -4.88 25.35 10.38
N ALA A 76 -3.78 26.08 10.15
CA ALA A 76 -3.47 27.30 10.90
C ALA A 76 -4.46 28.45 10.68
N LEU A 77 -5.19 28.47 9.55
CA LEU A 77 -6.20 29.49 9.25
C LEU A 77 -7.54 29.23 9.97
N ASN A 78 -7.82 27.98 10.37
CA ASN A 78 -9.00 27.62 11.15
C ASN A 78 -8.63 26.63 12.28
N PRO A 79 -7.98 27.12 13.35
CA PRO A 79 -7.50 26.26 14.43
C PRO A 79 -8.63 25.62 15.25
N GLN A 80 -9.85 26.16 15.18
CA GLN A 80 -11.02 25.61 15.87
C GLN A 80 -11.52 24.33 15.20
N PHE A 81 -11.37 24.22 13.87
CA PHE A 81 -11.78 23.07 13.07
C PHE A 81 -10.71 22.72 12.03
N PRO A 82 -9.56 22.16 12.46
CA PRO A 82 -8.53 21.72 11.53
C PRO A 82 -9.12 20.65 10.59
N ALA A 83 -8.87 20.79 9.29
CA ALA A 83 -9.46 20.02 8.18
C ALA A 83 -10.87 20.42 7.70
N ALA A 84 -11.50 21.47 8.24
CA ALA A 84 -12.78 21.97 7.70
C ALA A 84 -12.65 22.72 6.36
N MET A 85 -11.42 23.00 5.91
CA MET A 85 -11.14 23.74 4.68
C MET A 85 -10.53 22.84 3.61
N ILE A 86 -11.06 22.97 2.40
CA ILE A 86 -10.56 22.26 1.22
C ILE A 86 -9.35 23.01 0.68
N HIS A 87 -8.25 22.31 0.45
CA HIS A 87 -7.06 22.84 -0.21
C HIS A 87 -6.59 21.85 -1.28
N ALA A 88 -5.82 22.32 -2.25
CA ALA A 88 -5.31 21.49 -3.32
C ALA A 88 -3.93 21.99 -3.78
N VAL A 89 -3.10 21.07 -4.26
CA VAL A 89 -1.80 21.39 -4.85
C VAL A 89 -1.80 21.01 -6.32
N ARG A 90 -1.11 21.81 -7.14
CA ARG A 90 -0.94 21.55 -8.57
C ARG A 90 0.50 21.78 -8.99
N LEU A 91 0.97 21.02 -9.97
CA LEU A 91 2.29 21.22 -10.56
C LEU A 91 2.28 22.46 -11.46
N MET A 92 3.27 23.35 -11.27
CA MET A 92 3.43 24.58 -12.06
C MET A 92 4.85 24.61 -12.66
N PRO A 93 5.02 25.10 -13.90
CA PRO A 93 6.35 25.34 -14.46
C PRO A 93 7.15 26.34 -13.60
N ARG A 94 8.46 26.12 -13.45
CA ARG A 94 9.35 27.13 -12.89
C ARG A 94 9.46 28.27 -13.90
N ARG A 95 9.25 29.51 -13.43
CA ARG A 95 9.48 30.73 -14.21
C ARG A 95 10.95 31.09 -14.23
#